data_AF-A0A2P6PM09-F1
#
_entry.id   AF-A0A2P6PM09-F1
#
_cell.length_a   1.000
_cell.length_b   1.000
_cell.length_c   1.000
_cell.angle_alpha   90.00
_cell.angle_beta   90.00
_cell.angle_gamma   90.00
#
_symmetry.space_group_name_H-M   'P 1'
#
loop_
_entity.id
_entity.type
_entity.pdbx_description
1 polymer ?
#
loop_
_entity_poly.entity_id
_entity_poly.type
_entity_poly.pdbx_seq_one_letter_code
_entity_poly.pdbx_strand_id
1 'polypeptide(L)' 'MCASLNLLLYQPHKKVSSDSESFVIPNLPNKIKMTRNQLPAFFNQNVETEFTKLNKASI' A
#
# COMPACT_ATOMS: atom_id res chain seq x y z
N MET A 1 6.17 8.10 10.97
CA MET A 1 5.81 6.80 10.37
C MET A 1 4.79 7.02 9.26
N CYS A 2 4.99 6.48 8.05
CA CYS A 2 4.20 6.83 6.87
C CYS A 2 3.37 5.63 6.37
N ALA A 3 2.05 5.76 6.29
CA ALA A 3 1.14 4.68 5.87
C ALA A 3 1.32 4.31 4.38
N SER A 4 1.51 5.32 3.52
CA SER A 4 1.78 5.13 2.09
C SER A 4 3.10 4.40 1.85
N LEU A 5 4.15 4.67 2.63
CA LEU A 5 5.41 3.92 2.55
C LEU A 5 5.21 2.43 2.88
N ASN A 6 4.45 2.12 3.94
CA ASN A 6 4.15 0.74 4.31
C ASN A 6 3.29 0.02 3.26
N LEU A 7 2.34 0.73 2.65
CA LEU A 7 1.54 0.21 1.54
C LEU A 7 2.41 -0.15 0.32
N LEU A 8 3.42 0.67 0.02
CA LEU A 8 4.36 0.43 -1.09
C LEU A 8 5.31 -0.74 -0.80
N LEU A 9 5.86 -0.79 0.40
CA LEU A 9 6.85 -1.79 0.82
C LEU A 9 6.26 -3.19 0.95
N TYR A 10 5.16 -3.31 1.70
CA TYR A 10 4.63 -4.62 2.08
C TYR A 10 3.45 -5.06 1.21
N GLN A 11 2.92 -4.14 0.41
CA GLN A 11 1.82 -4.36 -0.54
C GLN A 11 0.67 -5.21 0.06
N PRO A 12 0.16 -4.88 1.28
CA PRO A 12 -0.85 -5.71 1.94
C PRO A 12 -2.14 -5.80 1.12
N HIS A 13 -2.45 -4.76 0.33
CA HIS A 13 -3.57 -4.69 -0.59
C HIS A 13 -3.49 -5.69 -1.76
N LYS A 14 -2.33 -6.28 -2.06
CA LYS A 14 -2.20 -7.36 -3.06
C LYS A 14 -2.46 -8.76 -2.48
N LYS A 15 -2.50 -8.88 -1.15
CA LYS A 15 -2.70 -10.16 -0.45
C LYS A 15 -4.16 -10.52 -0.23
N VAL A 16 -5.07 -9.59 -0.49
CA VAL A 16 -6.53 -9.80 -0.40
C VAL A 16 -7.09 -10.20 -1.76
N SER A 17 -8.12 -11.04 -1.77
CA SER A 17 -8.73 -11.57 -2.99
C SER A 17 -9.76 -10.62 -3.60
N SER A 18 -10.37 -9.74 -2.80
CA SER A 18 -11.40 -8.79 -3.25
C SER A 18 -11.04 -7.32 -2.96
N ASP A 19 -11.53 -6.40 -3.77
CA ASP A 19 -11.33 -4.97 -3.54
C ASP A 19 -12.05 -4.45 -2.29
N SER A 20 -13.11 -5.15 -1.88
CA SER A 20 -13.91 -4.86 -0.67
C SER A 20 -13.37 -5.58 0.57
N GLU A 21 -12.42 -6.49 0.41
CA GLU A 21 -11.81 -7.20 1.53
C GLU A 21 -10.86 -6.26 2.28
N SER A 22 -10.97 -6.26 3.61
CA SER A 22 -10.16 -5.39 4.45
C SER A 22 -8.78 -5.98 4.73
N PHE A 23 -7.74 -5.17 4.65
CA PHE A 23 -6.37 -5.49 5.08
C PHE A 23 -5.87 -4.47 6.12
N VAL A 24 -4.79 -4.82 6.81
CA VAL A 24 -4.15 -3.95 7.82
C VAL A 24 -2.84 -3.38 7.27
N ILE A 25 -2.59 -2.09 7.52
CA ILE A 25 -1.30 -1.49 7.19
C ILE A 25 -0.28 -1.88 8.28
N PRO A 26 0.83 -2.53 7.91
CA PRO A 26 1.81 -2.99 8.88
C PRO A 26 2.59 -1.85 9.52
N ASN A 27 3.23 -2.19 10.64
CA ASN A 27 4.15 -1.37 11.42
C ASN A 27 3.55 -0.11 12.09
N LEU A 28 2.34 0.32 11.76
CA LEU A 28 1.71 1.48 12.42
C LEU A 28 1.41 1.21 13.91
N PRO A 29 1.51 2.24 14.79
CA PRO A 29 1.22 2.09 16.22
C PRO A 29 -0.23 1.68 16.48
N ASN A 30 -1.13 2.05 15.57
CA ASN A 30 -2.53 1.65 15.58
C ASN A 30 -2.83 0.73 14.40
N LYS A 31 -3.74 -0.22 14.59
CA LYS A 31 -4.23 -1.10 13.53
C LYS A 31 -5.17 -0.33 12.61
N ILE A 32 -4.63 0.23 11.53
CA ILE A 32 -5.43 0.88 10.49
C ILE A 32 -5.88 -0.19 9.50
N LYS A 33 -7.20 -0.39 9.39
CA LYS A 33 -7.84 -1.26 8.40
C LYS A 33 -8.29 -0.43 7.20
N MET A 34 -8.03 -0.91 6.00
CA MET A 34 -8.51 -0.33 4.75
C MET A 34 -8.88 -1.42 3.75
N THR A 35 -9.63 -1.05 2.71
CA THR A 35 -9.93 -1.91 1.56
C THR A 35 -9.21 -1.40 0.31
N ARG A 36 -9.11 -2.21 -0.75
CA ARG A 36 -8.45 -1.78 -2.00
C ARG A 36 -9.21 -0.62 -2.66
N ASN A 37 -10.54 -0.59 -2.50
CA ASN A 37 -11.40 0.50 -2.97
C ASN A 37 -11.12 1.87 -2.32
N GLN A 38 -10.49 1.90 -1.15
CA GLN A 38 -10.11 3.15 -0.48
C GLN A 38 -8.73 3.64 -0.92
N LEU A 39 -7.99 2.85 -1.70
CA LEU A 39 -6.66 3.23 -2.15
C LEU A 39 -6.73 4.11 -3.39
N PRO A 40 -5.87 5.14 -3.46
CA PRO A 40 -5.63 5.86 -4.70
C PRO A 40 -5.23 4.95 -5.86
N ALA A 41 -5.62 5.31 -7.09
CA ALA A 41 -5.37 4.51 -8.29
C ALA A 41 -3.90 4.15 -8.54
N PHE A 42 -2.95 4.97 -8.07
CA PHE A 42 -1.52 4.70 -8.22
C PHE A 42 -1.01 3.51 -7.39
N PHE A 43 -1.78 3.03 -6.40
CA PHE A 43 -1.48 1.75 -5.72
C PHE A 43 -2.00 0.54 -6.48
N ASN A 44 -2.98 0.71 -7.36
CA ASN A 44 -3.62 -0.37 -8.11
C ASN A 44 -2.85 -0.75 -9.38
N GLN A 45 -1.92 0.09 -9.83
CA GLN A 45 -1.21 -0.11 -11.08
C GLN A 45 0.18 -0.69 -10.83
N ASN A 46 0.54 -1.76 -11.55
CA ASN A 46 1.93 -2.19 -11.77
C ASN A 46 2.73 -1.14 -12.59
N VAL A 47 2.32 0.12 -12.55
CA VAL A 47 3.00 1.23 -13.21
C VAL A 47 4.06 1.69 -12.25
N GLU A 48 5.31 1.46 -12.65
CA GLU A 48 6.46 2.01 -11.98
C GLU A 48 6.47 3.52 -12.20
N THR A 49 5.81 4.25 -11.31
CA THR A 49 5.84 5.72 -11.27
C THR A 49 7.20 6.18 -10.74
N GLU A 50 7.60 7.40 -11.09
CA GLU A 50 8.82 8.03 -10.54
C GLU A 50 8.84 7.97 -9.00
N PHE A 51 7.68 8.08 -8.36
CA PHE A 51 7.54 7.89 -6.91
C PHE A 51 7.92 6.48 -6.44
N THR A 52 7.49 5.43 -7.15
CA THR A 52 7.88 4.05 -6.82
C THR A 52 9.37 3.79 -7.06
N LYS A 53 9.98 4.43 -8.07
CA LYS A 53 11.43 4.34 -8.34
C LYS A 53 12.26 5.00 -7.24
N LEU A 54 11.90 6.22 -6.84
CA LEU A 54 12.58 6.95 -5.77
C LEU A 54 12.54 6.21 -4.42
N ASN A 55 11.41 5.55 -4.12
CA ASN A 55 11.28 4.79 -2.89
C ASN A 55 12.13 3.50 -2.88
N LYS A 56 12.28 2.81 -4.02
CA LYS A 56 13.19 1.65 -4.13
C LYS A 56 14.65 2.06 -3.94
N ALA A 57 15.02 3.26 -4.37
CA ALA A 57 16.39 3.77 -4.27
C ALA A 57 16.75 4.32 -2.87
N SER A 58 15.76 4.50 -1.99
CA SER A 58 15.96 5.07 -0.64
C SER A 58 15.95 4.02 0.49
N ILE A 59 16.00 2.72 0.15
CA ILE A 59 16.05 1.59 1.09
C ILE A 59 17.36 0.85 0.92
#